data_AF-A0A100YXB9-F1
#
_entry.id   AF-A0A100YXB9-F1
#
_cell.length_a   1.000
_cell.length_b   1.000
_cell.length_c   1.000
_cell.angle_alpha   90.00
_cell.angle_beta   90.00
_cell.angle_gamma   90.00
#
_symmetry.space_group_name_H-M   'P 1'
#
loop_
_entity.id
_entity.type
_entity.pdbx_description
1 polymer ?
#
loop_
_entity_poly.entity_id
_entity_poly.type
_entity_poly.pdbx_seq_one_letter_code
_entity_poly.pdbx_strand_id
1 'polypeptide(L)'
;MGCLFEWRCRDCGAGESFFCGGGFSDFNPADAVEQSKCGDFGPALKALLGNGIPEGWSVLRENSYYECPFCGGVVLGTSLQIEDGSNGWLEYHAIPDKCPSCGESLQAGECMPPMSEGKLSARCEGFASTECPKCGSKNVSTSYGSWD
;
A
#
# COMPACT_ATOMS: atom_id res chain seq x y z
N MET A 1 -1.62 -15.57 -1.60
CA MET A 1 -1.44 -15.16 -3.00
C MET A 1 -1.27 -13.65 -3.06
N GLY A 2 -0.11 -13.18 -3.51
CA GLY A 2 0.13 -11.78 -3.84
C GLY A 2 0.36 -11.57 -5.34
N CYS A 3 0.38 -10.30 -5.76
CA CYS A 3 0.51 -9.91 -7.15
C CYS A 3 1.34 -8.63 -7.34
N LEU A 4 2.00 -8.55 -8.49
CA LEU A 4 2.81 -7.43 -8.93
C LEU A 4 2.18 -6.80 -10.17
N PHE A 5 2.02 -5.49 -10.14
CA PHE A 5 1.73 -4.68 -11.32
C PHE A 5 2.88 -3.68 -11.51
N GLU A 6 3.47 -3.64 -12.70
CA GLU A 6 4.53 -2.69 -13.02
C GLU A 6 4.28 -2.05 -14.38
N TRP A 7 4.65 -0.77 -14.51
CA TRP A 7 4.90 -0.13 -15.80
C TRP A 7 6.29 0.47 -15.84
N ARG A 8 6.93 0.44 -17.02
CA ARG A 8 8.26 1.00 -17.22
C ARG A 8 8.44 1.58 -18.61
N CYS A 9 8.90 2.83 -18.68
CA CYS A 9 9.38 3.45 -19.91
C CYS A 9 10.81 2.98 -20.19
N ARG A 10 11.02 2.41 -21.38
CA ARG A 10 12.33 1.89 -21.81
C ARG A 10 13.31 2.99 -22.23
N ASP A 11 12.79 4.18 -22.56
CA ASP A 11 13.64 5.28 -23.04
C ASP A 11 14.17 6.15 -21.89
N CYS A 12 13.32 6.50 -20.91
CA CYS A 12 13.73 7.37 -19.79
C CYS A 12 13.87 6.65 -18.44
N GLY A 13 13.53 5.36 -18.38
CA GLY A 13 13.63 4.54 -17.16
C GLY A 13 12.58 4.84 -16.09
N ALA A 14 11.64 5.77 -16.32
CA ALA A 14 10.52 5.99 -15.40
C ALA A 14 9.66 4.73 -15.27
N GLY A 15 9.11 4.50 -14.10
CA GLY A 15 8.21 3.38 -13.84
C GLY A 15 7.74 3.37 -12.39
N GLU A 16 6.69 2.61 -12.15
CA GLU A 16 6.15 2.35 -10.81
C GLU A 16 5.83 0.85 -10.72
N SER A 17 6.07 0.27 -9.54
CA SER A 17 5.84 -1.13 -9.25
C SER A 17 4.98 -1.24 -7.99
N PHE A 18 3.92 -2.03 -8.06
CA PHE A 18 2.94 -2.22 -7.00
C PHE A 18 2.92 -3.69 -6.58
N PHE A 19 3.23 -3.96 -5.32
CA PHE A 19 3.28 -5.30 -4.74
C PHE A 19 2.12 -5.45 -3.76
N CYS A 20 1.07 -6.16 -4.17
CA CYS A 20 -0.16 -6.34 -3.41
C CYS A 20 -0.27 -7.77 -2.87
N GLY A 21 -1.03 -7.93 -1.79
CA GLY A 21 -1.43 -9.23 -1.25
C GLY A 21 -0.35 -10.01 -0.50
N GLY A 22 -0.75 -11.21 -0.08
CA GLY A 22 -0.22 -11.90 1.09
C GLY A 22 1.23 -12.42 1.06
N GLY A 23 1.85 -12.55 -0.12
CA GLY A 23 3.16 -13.24 -0.17
C GLY A 23 4.39 -12.34 -0.01
N PHE A 24 4.20 -11.03 0.19
CA PHE A 24 5.19 -10.16 0.83
C PHE A 24 4.83 -9.86 2.29
N SER A 25 3.83 -10.56 2.85
CA SER A 25 3.37 -10.26 4.18
C SER A 25 4.29 -10.81 5.25
N ASP A 26 4.39 -10.05 6.33
CA ASP A 26 5.08 -10.44 7.54
C ASP A 26 4.06 -10.68 8.64
N PHE A 27 4.11 -11.85 9.26
CA PHE A 27 3.21 -12.25 10.34
C PHE A 27 3.87 -11.98 11.67
N ASN A 28 3.15 -11.29 12.55
CA ASN A 28 3.63 -10.79 13.83
C ASN A 28 4.96 -10.00 13.69
N PRO A 29 5.04 -9.03 12.76
CA PRO A 29 6.29 -8.33 12.50
C PRO A 29 6.68 -7.50 13.73
N ALA A 30 7.97 -7.53 14.09
CA ALA A 30 8.48 -6.86 15.28
C ALA A 30 8.27 -5.33 15.24
N ASP A 31 8.25 -4.74 14.05
CA ASP A 31 8.04 -3.31 13.87
C ASP A 31 6.57 -2.86 13.99
N ALA A 32 5.57 -3.75 13.84
CA ALA A 32 4.17 -3.38 14.04
C ALA A 32 3.88 -2.91 15.48
N VAL A 33 4.54 -3.52 16.48
CA VAL A 33 4.44 -3.09 17.87
C VAL A 33 5.04 -1.70 18.04
N GLU A 34 6.21 -1.44 17.45
CA GLU A 34 6.88 -0.14 17.54
C GLU A 34 6.09 0.95 16.82
N GLN A 35 5.58 0.69 15.62
CA GLN A 35 4.70 1.61 14.88
C GLN A 35 3.40 1.90 15.66
N SER A 36 2.81 0.87 16.29
CA SER A 36 1.64 1.05 17.15
C SER A 36 1.94 1.93 18.35
N LYS A 37 3.12 1.81 18.99
CA LYS A 37 3.54 2.69 20.08
C LYS A 37 3.69 4.15 19.63
N CYS A 38 4.22 4.37 18.42
CA CYS A 38 4.30 5.69 17.80
C CYS A 38 2.93 6.28 17.48
N GLY A 39 1.92 5.43 17.29
CA GLY A 39 0.55 5.83 16.97
C GLY A 39 0.27 5.94 15.47
N ASP A 40 1.12 5.32 14.64
CA ASP A 40 1.08 5.40 13.18
C ASP A 40 -0.24 4.87 12.59
N PHE A 41 -0.89 3.96 13.30
CA PHE A 41 -2.19 3.36 12.97
C PHE A 41 -3.35 3.91 13.82
N GLY A 42 -3.12 5.01 14.54
CA GLY A 42 -4.09 5.67 15.39
C GLY A 42 -4.14 5.16 16.84
N PRO A 43 -4.90 5.88 17.70
CA PRO A 43 -4.91 5.65 19.15
C PRO A 43 -5.52 4.30 19.56
N ALA A 44 -6.46 3.77 18.77
CA ALA A 44 -7.07 2.47 19.02
C ALA A 44 -6.03 1.36 18.91
N LEU A 45 -5.24 1.33 17.82
CA LEU A 45 -4.22 0.31 17.65
C LEU A 45 -3.09 0.46 18.67
N LYS A 46 -2.71 1.70 19.01
CA LYS A 46 -1.76 1.98 20.09
C LYS A 46 -2.20 1.36 21.42
N ALA A 47 -3.48 1.46 21.77
CA ALA A 47 -4.03 0.84 22.98
C ALA A 47 -4.04 -0.69 22.88
N LEU A 48 -4.26 -1.23 21.67
CA LEU A 48 -4.39 -2.66 21.40
C LEU A 48 -3.05 -3.40 21.40
N LEU A 49 -2.06 -2.92 20.65
CA LEU A 49 -0.77 -3.60 20.42
C LEU A 49 0.43 -2.86 21.03
N GLY A 50 0.24 -1.68 21.62
CA GLY A 50 1.35 -0.85 22.12
C GLY A 50 2.20 -1.51 23.21
N ASN A 51 1.70 -2.57 23.85
CA ASN A 51 2.42 -3.35 24.86
C ASN A 51 2.88 -4.73 24.36
N GLY A 52 2.76 -5.00 23.05
CA GLY A 52 3.07 -6.28 22.43
C GLY A 52 1.84 -6.93 21.77
N ILE A 53 2.09 -7.95 20.96
CA ILE A 53 1.04 -8.78 20.35
C ILE A 53 0.59 -9.82 21.40
N PRO A 54 -0.70 -9.85 21.79
CA PRO A 54 -1.21 -10.83 22.74
C PRO A 54 -1.01 -12.28 22.28
N GLU A 55 -0.92 -13.21 23.24
CA GLU A 55 -0.83 -14.64 22.92
C GLU A 55 -2.08 -15.11 22.16
N GLY A 56 -1.87 -15.88 21.09
CA GLY A 56 -2.94 -16.40 20.23
C GLY A 56 -3.43 -15.44 19.16
N TRP A 57 -2.90 -14.21 19.09
CA TRP A 57 -3.23 -13.26 18.03
C TRP A 57 -2.28 -13.37 16.85
N SER A 58 -2.81 -13.07 15.66
CA SER A 58 -2.03 -12.94 14.44
C SER A 58 -2.16 -11.54 13.88
N VAL A 59 -1.03 -10.86 13.69
CA VAL A 59 -0.96 -9.56 13.03
C VAL A 59 -0.30 -9.73 11.67
N LEU A 60 -1.01 -9.41 10.62
CA LEU A 60 -0.55 -9.49 9.25
C LEU A 60 -0.29 -8.09 8.72
N ARG A 61 0.92 -7.85 8.22
CA ARG A 61 1.26 -6.58 7.58
C ARG A 61 1.28 -6.71 6.06
N GLU A 62 0.64 -5.77 5.38
CA GLU A 62 0.60 -5.69 3.93
C GLU A 62 0.91 -4.28 3.42
N ASN A 63 1.42 -4.20 2.19
CA ASN A 63 1.47 -2.95 1.46
C ASN A 63 0.07 -2.60 0.98
N SER A 64 -0.34 -1.35 1.23
CA SER A 64 -1.58 -0.80 0.71
C SER A 64 -1.28 0.45 -0.10
N TYR A 65 -1.98 0.63 -1.21
CA TYR A 65 -1.79 1.77 -2.10
C TYR A 65 -3.02 2.65 -2.06
N TYR A 66 -2.83 3.97 -1.98
CA TYR A 66 -3.91 4.93 -1.85
C TYR A 66 -3.79 6.00 -2.92
N GLU A 67 -4.92 6.56 -3.33
CA GLU A 67 -4.94 7.67 -4.28
C GLU A 67 -4.89 8.99 -3.51
N CYS A 68 -3.91 9.84 -3.83
CA CYS A 68 -3.83 11.19 -3.26
C CYS A 68 -5.01 12.03 -3.77
N PRO A 69 -5.85 12.59 -2.89
CA PRO A 69 -7.04 13.33 -3.29
C PRO A 69 -6.72 14.66 -3.99
N PHE A 70 -5.50 15.18 -3.81
CA PHE A 70 -5.07 16.46 -4.37
C PHE A 70 -4.49 16.36 -5.78
N CYS A 71 -3.75 15.28 -6.07
CA CYS A 71 -3.01 15.16 -7.34
C CYS A 71 -3.23 13.84 -8.09
N GLY A 72 -4.01 12.89 -7.55
CA GLY A 72 -4.22 11.57 -8.16
C GLY A 72 -2.95 10.69 -8.23
N GLY A 73 -1.91 11.08 -7.49
CA GLY A 73 -0.68 10.30 -7.32
C GLY A 73 -0.94 9.08 -6.44
N VAL A 74 -0.16 8.01 -6.64
CA VAL A 74 -0.27 6.81 -5.80
C VAL A 74 0.63 6.96 -4.59
N VAL A 75 0.06 6.73 -3.41
CA VAL A 75 0.74 6.81 -2.12
C VAL A 75 0.89 5.38 -1.60
N LEU A 76 2.13 4.95 -1.33
CA LEU A 76 2.38 3.72 -0.61
C LEU A 76 2.14 3.96 0.89
N GLY A 77 1.26 3.15 1.47
CA GLY A 77 1.10 3.03 2.91
C GLY A 77 1.12 1.57 3.34
N THR A 78 0.65 1.31 4.55
CA THR A 78 0.66 -0.01 5.18
C THR A 78 -0.71 -0.31 5.73
N SER A 79 -1.15 -1.56 5.59
CA SER A 79 -2.29 -2.10 6.33
C SER A 79 -1.81 -3.15 7.33
N LEU A 80 -2.41 -3.14 8.51
CA LEU A 80 -2.31 -4.19 9.51
C LEU A 80 -3.67 -4.86 9.65
N GLN A 81 -3.71 -6.16 9.36
CA GLN A 81 -4.87 -7.01 9.62
C GLN A 81 -4.61 -7.81 10.89
N ILE A 82 -5.56 -7.82 11.83
CA ILE A 82 -5.42 -8.48 13.12
C ILE A 82 -6.52 -9.52 13.29
N GLU A 83 -6.13 -10.76 13.52
CA GLU A 83 -7.00 -11.84 13.97
C GLU A 83 -6.75 -12.04 15.47
N ASP A 84 -7.75 -11.66 16.26
CA ASP A 84 -7.73 -11.71 17.73
C ASP A 84 -8.49 -12.93 18.29
N GLY A 85 -8.81 -13.90 17.43
CA GLY A 85 -9.65 -15.06 17.73
C GLY A 85 -11.15 -14.78 17.67
N SER A 86 -11.57 -13.56 17.32
CA SER A 86 -12.94 -13.28 16.91
C SER A 86 -13.18 -13.73 15.46
N ASN A 87 -14.45 -13.87 15.06
CA ASN A 87 -14.79 -14.22 13.68
C ASN A 87 -14.57 -13.02 12.74
N GLY A 88 -13.32 -12.72 12.39
CA GLY A 88 -12.97 -11.69 11.41
C GLY A 88 -11.58 -11.10 11.60
N TRP A 89 -11.21 -10.22 10.67
CA TRP A 89 -9.98 -9.42 10.73
C TRP A 89 -10.33 -7.97 11.08
N LEU A 90 -9.62 -7.39 12.04
CA LEU A 90 -9.60 -5.94 12.23
C LEU A 90 -8.54 -5.34 11.33
N GLU A 91 -8.90 -4.36 10.52
CA GLU A 91 -7.98 -3.71 9.57
C GLU A 91 -7.67 -2.28 9.99
N TYR A 92 -6.38 -1.96 10.06
CA TYR A 92 -5.86 -0.64 10.38
C TYR A 92 -4.92 -0.17 9.29
N HIS A 93 -4.95 1.13 8.97
CA HIS A 93 -4.18 1.70 7.87
C HIS A 93 -3.28 2.81 8.38
N ALA A 94 -2.06 2.85 7.88
CA ALA A 94 -1.12 3.94 8.04
C ALA A 94 -0.72 4.47 6.66
N ILE A 95 -0.75 5.79 6.49
CA ILE A 95 -0.28 6.48 5.30
C ILE A 95 0.74 7.55 5.72
N PRO A 96 1.68 7.94 4.84
CA PRO A 96 2.57 9.06 5.16
C PRO A 96 1.79 10.37 5.33
N ASP A 97 2.25 11.24 6.22
CA ASP A 97 1.63 12.54 6.52
C ASP A 97 1.61 13.50 5.32
N LYS A 98 2.41 13.23 4.27
CA LYS A 98 2.50 14.03 3.06
C LYS A 98 2.54 13.16 1.81
N CYS A 99 1.91 13.64 0.76
CA CYS A 99 1.99 13.01 -0.55
C CYS A 99 3.41 13.13 -1.11
N PRO A 100 4.08 12.04 -1.52
CA PRO A 100 5.41 12.10 -2.11
C PRO A 100 5.42 12.80 -3.47
N SER A 101 4.28 12.88 -4.16
CA SER A 101 4.17 13.50 -5.49
C SER A 101 3.95 15.01 -5.43
N CYS A 102 3.02 15.51 -4.60
CA CYS A 102 2.68 16.93 -4.54
C CYS A 102 3.09 17.64 -3.24
N GLY A 103 3.48 16.91 -2.19
CA GLY A 103 3.89 17.48 -0.90
C GLY A 103 2.74 17.92 0.01
N GLU A 104 1.48 17.84 -0.46
CA GLU A 104 0.30 18.15 0.34
C GLU A 104 0.16 17.21 1.54
N SER A 105 -0.36 17.76 2.64
CA SER A 105 -0.64 16.99 3.84
C SER A 105 -1.78 15.99 3.59
N LEU A 106 -1.59 14.76 4.03
CA LEU A 106 -2.57 13.69 3.88
C LEU A 106 -3.15 13.29 5.23
N GLN A 107 -4.46 13.02 5.25
CA GLN A 107 -5.10 12.29 6.34
C GLN A 107 -5.59 10.93 5.85
N ALA A 108 -5.40 9.89 6.66
CA ALA A 108 -5.79 8.52 6.31
C ALA A 108 -7.24 8.45 5.80
N GLY A 109 -8.18 9.10 6.50
CA GLY A 109 -9.59 9.12 6.11
C GLY A 109 -9.89 9.75 4.74
N GLU A 110 -9.03 10.64 4.23
CA GLU A 110 -9.21 11.29 2.92
C GLU A 110 -8.73 10.43 1.76
N CYS A 111 -7.84 9.47 2.04
CA CYS A 111 -7.24 8.59 1.04
C CYS A 111 -7.95 7.22 0.95
N MET A 112 -8.92 6.96 1.83
CA MET A 112 -9.66 5.70 1.91
C MET A 112 -10.84 5.66 0.93
N PRO A 113 -11.20 4.46 0.41
CA PRO A 113 -10.53 3.18 0.60
C PRO A 113 -9.23 3.04 -0.22
N PRO A 114 -8.33 2.10 0.13
CA PRO A 114 -7.16 1.81 -0.70
C PRO A 114 -7.58 1.44 -2.14
N MET A 115 -6.66 1.69 -3.08
CA MET A 115 -6.81 1.30 -4.47
C MET A 115 -6.86 -0.22 -4.58
N SER A 116 -7.87 -0.74 -5.28
CA SER A 116 -7.95 -2.16 -5.60
C SER A 116 -6.87 -2.56 -6.61
N GLU A 117 -6.51 -3.85 -6.61
CA GLU A 117 -5.62 -4.45 -7.61
C GLU A 117 -6.05 -4.11 -9.05
N GLY A 118 -7.35 -4.16 -9.33
CA GLY A 118 -7.90 -3.78 -10.64
C GLY A 118 -7.63 -2.31 -11.02
N LYS A 119 -7.69 -1.37 -10.07
CA LYS A 119 -7.34 0.03 -10.32
C LYS A 119 -5.84 0.20 -10.58
N LEU A 120 -5.00 -0.52 -9.85
CA LEU A 120 -3.54 -0.48 -10.03
C LEU A 120 -3.13 -1.07 -11.39
N SER A 121 -3.72 -2.21 -11.78
CA SER A 121 -3.51 -2.81 -13.10
C SER A 121 -3.93 -1.86 -14.23
N ALA A 122 -5.15 -1.31 -14.15
CA ALA A 122 -5.67 -0.40 -15.15
C ALA A 122 -4.81 0.87 -15.30
N ARG A 123 -4.24 1.38 -14.19
CA ARG A 123 -3.30 2.50 -14.21
C ARG A 123 -2.03 2.15 -15.02
N CYS A 124 -1.40 1.01 -14.74
CA CYS A 124 -0.22 0.55 -15.47
C CYS A 124 -0.51 0.40 -16.98
N GLU A 125 -1.64 -0.22 -17.32
CA GLU A 125 -2.10 -0.39 -18.70
C GLU A 125 -2.39 0.95 -19.40
N GLY A 126 -2.91 1.94 -18.65
CA GLY A 126 -3.14 3.29 -19.14
C GLY A 126 -1.87 3.96 -19.66
N PHE A 127 -0.75 3.84 -18.95
CA PHE A 127 0.53 4.40 -19.41
C PHE A 127 1.13 3.65 -20.58
N ALA A 128 0.95 2.31 -20.65
CA ALA A 128 1.40 1.54 -21.80
C ALA A 128 0.59 1.80 -23.08
N SER A 129 -0.70 2.11 -22.95
CA SER A 129 -1.58 2.37 -24.09
C SER A 129 -1.53 3.82 -24.61
N THR A 130 -1.09 4.77 -23.79
CA THR A 130 -0.98 6.19 -24.17
C THR A 130 0.46 6.57 -24.48
N GLU A 131 1.23 6.94 -23.45
CA GLU A 131 2.63 7.28 -23.50
C GLU A 131 3.19 7.44 -22.08
N CYS A 132 4.52 7.51 -21.96
CA CYS A 132 5.19 7.74 -20.70
C CYS A 132 4.81 9.12 -20.15
N PRO A 133 4.26 9.22 -18.92
CA PRO A 133 3.86 10.51 -18.34
C PRO A 133 5.05 11.45 -18.08
N LYS A 134 6.28 10.95 -18.11
CA LYS A 134 7.50 11.74 -17.87
C LYS A 134 8.12 12.28 -19.17
N CYS A 135 8.12 11.53 -20.26
CA CYS A 135 8.84 11.90 -21.49
C CYS A 135 8.02 11.83 -22.78
N GLY A 136 6.74 11.42 -22.73
CA GLY A 136 5.88 11.27 -23.90
C GLY A 136 6.24 10.11 -24.83
N SER A 137 7.18 9.24 -24.43
CA SER A 137 7.54 8.08 -25.25
C SER A 137 6.45 7.01 -25.22
N LYS A 138 6.16 6.39 -26.37
CA LYS A 138 5.29 5.22 -26.47
C LYS A 138 5.98 3.90 -26.12
N ASN A 139 7.29 3.93 -25.85
CA ASN A 139 8.08 2.74 -25.48
C ASN A 139 7.89 2.40 -23.99
N VAL A 140 6.64 2.13 -23.60
CA VAL A 140 6.23 1.77 -22.25
C VAL A 140 5.78 0.32 -22.25
N SER A 141 6.33 -0.47 -21.34
CA SER A 141 5.94 -1.88 -21.14
C SER A 141 5.31 -2.05 -19.77
N THR A 142 4.27 -2.87 -19.68
CA THR A 142 3.77 -3.39 -18.41
C THR A 142 4.35 -4.75 -18.09
N SER A 143 4.36 -5.11 -16.81
CA SER A 143 4.68 -6.45 -16.35
C SER A 143 3.72 -6.83 -15.23
N TYR A 144 3.29 -8.09 -15.25
CA TYR A 144 2.41 -8.68 -14.25
C TYR A 144 3.08 -9.90 -13.66
N GLY A 145 2.96 -10.07 -12.35
CA GLY A 145 3.42 -11.25 -11.63
C GLY A 145 2.41 -11.66 -10.57
N SER A 146 2.42 -12.93 -10.22
CA SER A 146 1.67 -13.47 -9.07
C SER A 146 2.55 -14.48 -8.35
N TRP A 147 2.34 -14.59 -7.05
CA TRP A 147 3.01 -15.57 -6.20
C TRP A 147 2.04 -16.05 -5.13
N ASP A 148 2.31 -17.21 -4.55
CA ASP A 148 1.50 -17.78 -3.48
C ASP A 148 1.84 -17.16 -2.12
#